data_AF-A0AAV1VF26-F1
#
_entry.id   AF-A0AAV1VF26-F1
#
_cell.length_a   1.000
_cell.length_b   1.000
_cell.length_c   1.000
_cell.angle_alpha   90.00
_cell.angle_beta   90.00
_cell.angle_gamma   90.00
#
_symmetry.space_group_name_H-M   'P 1'
#
loop_
_entity.id
_entity.type
_entity.pdbx_description
1 polymer ?
#
loop_
_entity_poly.entity_id
_entity_poly.type
_entity_poly.pdbx_seq_one_letter_code
_entity_poly.pdbx_strand_id
1 'polypeptide(L)'
;MDSAKLLPVARLVCPIGASISVLVTMVTCVIIVKVNHIWVSGLTWPFLSDMGRDYPAYYVFATGLTIVSVLLVITWTLNWRYHMSALPPDEAVYRAISFVAFIAGVMANPGLPILAYFDTSKHSKLHAAGAEWFFYMETIAVLLNTIVSYKLYKMLTGLRMDLENSCSTVGSKLQRRRKTLTIQVLFFSLFFVAFLLYMPIGTAVAPKPFRLSIDDCIDKGLGETYCGVTMRLNSTSTTLYDDVKTYGTSQMRAAAQLACILTLVGYSTSFITNDYDDSIGQIFTPDAKIAVLQ
;
A
#
# COMPACT_ATOMS: atom_id res chain seq x y z
N MET A 1 -3.20 27.64 -14.35
CA MET A 1 -3.99 27.17 -13.20
C MET A 1 -3.14 27.43 -11.96
N ASP A 2 -3.59 28.28 -11.04
CA ASP A 2 -2.75 28.76 -9.93
C ASP A 2 -2.33 27.61 -9.00
N SER A 3 -1.03 27.56 -8.63
CA SER A 3 -0.46 26.54 -7.73
C SER A 3 -1.22 26.41 -6.39
N ALA A 4 -1.88 27.48 -5.93
CA ALA A 4 -2.71 27.49 -4.73
C ALA A 4 -3.95 26.58 -4.81
N LYS A 5 -4.52 26.40 -6.01
CA LYS A 5 -5.68 25.50 -6.22
C LYS A 5 -5.24 24.06 -6.53
N LEU A 6 -4.00 23.86 -6.99
CA LEU A 6 -3.49 22.56 -7.42
C LEU A 6 -3.14 21.65 -6.24
N LEU A 7 -2.66 22.23 -5.14
CA LEU A 7 -2.20 21.48 -3.96
C LEU A 7 -3.32 20.76 -3.19
N PRO A 8 -4.47 21.39 -2.87
CA PRO A 8 -5.58 20.70 -2.23
C PRO A 8 -6.18 19.60 -3.11
N VAL A 9 -6.24 19.85 -4.42
CA VAL A 9 -6.73 18.86 -5.41
C VAL A 9 -5.79 17.66 -5.44
N ALA A 10 -4.48 17.86 -5.50
CA ALA A 10 -3.52 16.75 -5.50
C ALA A 10 -3.57 15.91 -4.22
N ARG A 11 -3.74 16.56 -3.04
CA ARG A 11 -3.91 15.88 -1.74
C ARG A 11 -5.12 14.95 -1.69
N LEU A 12 -6.16 15.24 -2.46
CA LEU A 12 -7.35 14.42 -2.58
C LEU A 12 -7.22 13.37 -3.69
N VAL A 13 -6.85 13.80 -4.90
CA VAL A 13 -6.90 12.99 -6.12
C VAL A 13 -5.83 11.91 -6.14
N CYS A 14 -4.62 12.17 -5.63
CA CYS A 14 -3.54 11.18 -5.65
C CYS A 14 -3.83 9.90 -4.83
N PRO A 15 -4.21 9.98 -3.54
CA PRO A 15 -4.52 8.77 -2.77
C PRO A 15 -5.77 8.04 -3.29
N ILE A 16 -6.79 8.77 -3.75
CA ILE A 16 -7.98 8.18 -4.38
C ILE A 16 -7.61 7.49 -5.69
N GLY A 17 -6.84 8.16 -6.54
CA GLY A 17 -6.39 7.64 -7.83
C GLY A 17 -5.54 6.38 -7.66
N ALA A 18 -4.64 6.35 -6.66
CA ALA A 18 -3.86 5.16 -6.34
C ALA A 18 -4.78 4.00 -5.93
N SER A 19 -5.74 4.25 -5.04
CA SER A 19 -6.71 3.23 -4.59
C SER A 19 -7.58 2.70 -5.71
N ILE A 20 -8.15 3.58 -6.54
CA ILE A 20 -8.98 3.17 -7.68
C ILE A 20 -8.12 2.39 -8.68
N SER A 21 -6.90 2.85 -8.97
CA SER A 21 -6.01 2.20 -9.92
C SER A 21 -5.67 0.77 -9.48
N VAL A 22 -5.30 0.55 -8.21
CA VAL A 22 -4.97 -0.81 -7.74
C VAL A 22 -6.20 -1.73 -7.72
N LEU A 23 -7.37 -1.21 -7.34
CA LEU A 23 -8.61 -1.99 -7.34
C LEU A 23 -9.06 -2.37 -8.75
N VAL A 24 -9.03 -1.42 -9.69
CA VAL A 24 -9.35 -1.66 -11.10
C VAL A 24 -8.35 -2.66 -11.70
N THR A 25 -7.07 -2.51 -11.41
CA THR A 25 -6.02 -3.44 -11.85
C THR A 25 -6.32 -4.85 -11.37
N MET A 26 -6.56 -5.02 -10.07
CA MET A 26 -6.87 -6.31 -9.47
C MET A 26 -8.12 -6.96 -10.07
N VAL A 27 -9.23 -6.22 -10.14
CA VAL A 27 -10.50 -6.74 -10.70
C VAL A 27 -10.32 -7.12 -12.17
N THR A 28 -9.63 -6.29 -12.95
CA THR A 28 -9.40 -6.55 -14.37
C THR A 28 -8.51 -7.78 -14.58
N CYS A 29 -7.43 -7.94 -13.80
CA CYS A 29 -6.59 -9.14 -13.84
C CYS A 29 -7.39 -10.41 -13.48
N VAL A 30 -8.24 -10.35 -12.45
CA VAL A 30 -9.14 -11.47 -12.08
C VAL A 30 -10.05 -11.84 -13.24
N ILE A 31 -10.71 -10.86 -13.87
CA ILE A 31 -11.61 -11.09 -14.99
C ILE A 31 -10.86 -11.75 -16.16
N ILE A 32 -9.70 -11.20 -16.54
CA ILE A 32 -8.89 -11.74 -17.65
C ILE A 32 -8.48 -13.19 -17.36
N VAL A 33 -7.99 -13.49 -16.16
CA VAL A 33 -7.59 -14.84 -15.76
C VAL A 33 -8.75 -15.83 -15.84
N LYS A 34 -9.92 -15.44 -15.34
CA LYS A 34 -11.09 -16.32 -15.30
C LYS A 34 -11.67 -16.56 -16.70
N VAL A 35 -11.74 -15.53 -17.54
CA VAL A 35 -12.27 -15.63 -18.91
C VAL A 35 -11.34 -16.44 -19.82
N ASN A 36 -10.02 -16.31 -19.65
CA ASN A 36 -9.03 -17.00 -20.49
C ASN A 36 -8.54 -18.32 -19.88
N HIS A 37 -9.13 -18.78 -18.78
CA HIS A 37 -8.76 -20.01 -18.08
C HIS A 37 -7.25 -20.11 -17.76
N ILE A 38 -6.62 -18.98 -17.41
CA ILE A 38 -5.19 -18.90 -17.15
C ILE A 38 -4.85 -19.65 -15.85
N TRP A 39 -3.81 -20.48 -15.92
CA TRP A 39 -3.34 -21.24 -14.75
C TRP A 39 -2.64 -20.33 -13.73
N VAL A 40 -3.23 -20.26 -12.53
CA VAL A 40 -2.77 -19.45 -11.40
C VAL A 40 -2.51 -20.32 -10.17
N SER A 41 -1.64 -21.31 -10.38
CA SER A 41 -1.08 -22.17 -9.33
C SER A 41 -2.09 -23.10 -8.63
N GLY A 42 -3.29 -23.24 -9.17
CA GLY A 42 -4.35 -24.09 -8.60
C GLY A 42 -5.02 -23.52 -7.34
N LEU A 43 -4.81 -22.23 -7.05
CA LEU A 43 -5.40 -21.55 -5.89
C LEU A 43 -6.82 -21.07 -6.19
N THR A 44 -7.66 -21.04 -5.15
CA THR A 44 -9.02 -20.47 -5.24
C THR A 44 -8.95 -18.95 -5.36
N TRP A 45 -8.15 -18.33 -4.50
CA TRP A 45 -7.71 -16.95 -4.66
C TRP A 45 -6.20 -16.93 -4.88
N PRO A 46 -5.72 -16.63 -6.11
CA PRO A 46 -4.31 -16.66 -6.44
C PRO A 46 -3.57 -15.39 -5.98
N PHE A 47 -2.25 -15.45 -5.98
CA PHE A 47 -1.43 -14.24 -5.85
C PHE A 47 -1.73 -13.28 -6.99
N LEU A 48 -1.80 -11.98 -6.68
CA LEU A 48 -2.08 -10.96 -7.70
C LEU A 48 -1.03 -10.95 -8.81
N SER A 49 0.22 -11.25 -8.47
CA SER A 49 1.32 -11.37 -9.42
C SER A 49 1.16 -12.52 -10.40
N ASP A 50 0.60 -13.65 -9.99
CA ASP A 50 0.29 -14.76 -10.89
C ASP A 50 -0.86 -14.40 -11.83
N MET A 51 -1.81 -13.58 -11.37
CA MET A 51 -2.88 -13.06 -12.23
C MET A 51 -2.40 -12.06 -13.27
N GLY A 52 -1.31 -11.34 -12.97
CA GLY A 52 -0.66 -10.40 -13.87
C GLY A 52 0.47 -11.00 -14.73
N ARG A 53 0.64 -12.32 -14.75
CA ARG A 53 1.77 -12.96 -15.46
C ARG A 53 1.56 -13.00 -16.98
N ASP A 54 0.37 -13.40 -17.43
CA ASP A 54 0.12 -13.72 -18.84
C ASP A 54 -0.54 -12.56 -19.58
N TYR A 55 -0.32 -12.48 -20.90
CA TYR A 55 -0.99 -11.49 -21.73
C TYR A 55 -2.49 -11.81 -21.90
N PRO A 56 -3.37 -10.80 -21.90
CA PRO A 56 -3.10 -9.37 -21.78
C PRO A 56 -3.03 -8.82 -20.34
N ALA A 57 -3.27 -9.64 -19.31
CA ALA A 57 -3.30 -9.21 -17.91
C ALA A 57 -1.96 -8.59 -17.44
N TYR A 58 -0.84 -9.02 -18.02
CA TYR A 58 0.48 -8.43 -17.80
C TYR A 58 0.51 -6.92 -18.04
N TYR A 59 -0.06 -6.45 -19.14
CA TYR A 59 -0.06 -5.01 -19.46
C TYR A 59 -0.89 -4.20 -18.46
N VAL A 60 -2.02 -4.78 -18.02
CA VAL A 60 -2.89 -4.19 -17.00
C VAL A 60 -2.16 -4.11 -15.67
N PHE A 61 -1.52 -5.21 -15.25
CA PHE A 61 -0.79 -5.30 -14.00
C PHE A 61 0.39 -4.31 -13.94
N ALA A 62 1.23 -4.31 -14.98
CA ALA A 62 2.39 -3.43 -15.09
C ALA A 62 2.01 -1.94 -15.12
N THR A 63 1.03 -1.58 -15.95
CA THR A 63 0.56 -0.20 -16.08
C THR A 63 -0.11 0.26 -14.79
N GLY A 64 -1.00 -0.57 -14.25
CA GLY A 64 -1.72 -0.31 -13.02
C GLY A 64 -0.81 -0.02 -11.83
N LEU A 65 0.15 -0.92 -11.57
CA LEU A 65 1.09 -0.74 -10.46
C LEU A 65 2.08 0.40 -10.67
N THR A 66 2.40 0.74 -11.91
CA THR A 66 3.20 1.94 -12.22
C THR A 66 2.43 3.22 -11.91
N ILE A 67 1.15 3.30 -12.28
CA ILE A 67 0.28 4.44 -11.94
C ILE A 67 0.17 4.58 -10.43
N VAL A 68 -0.09 3.48 -9.72
CA VAL A 68 -0.16 3.46 -8.25
C VAL A 68 1.13 3.99 -7.64
N SER A 69 2.29 3.51 -8.12
CA SER A 69 3.62 3.93 -7.65
C SER A 69 3.81 5.44 -7.73
N VAL A 70 3.52 6.06 -8.90
CA VAL A 70 3.66 7.51 -9.08
C VAL A 70 2.72 8.29 -8.16
N LEU A 71 1.46 7.88 -8.07
CA LEU A 71 0.46 8.56 -7.23
C LEU A 71 0.79 8.46 -5.73
N LEU A 72 1.34 7.34 -5.28
CA LEU A 72 1.78 7.16 -3.90
C LEU A 72 3.03 7.97 -3.57
N VAL A 73 4.00 8.12 -4.49
CA VAL A 73 5.14 9.03 -4.29
C VAL A 73 4.65 10.46 -4.05
N ILE A 74 3.69 10.93 -4.84
CA ILE A 74 3.08 12.25 -4.65
C ILE A 74 2.36 12.32 -3.29
N THR A 75 1.57 11.30 -2.96
CA THR A 75 0.82 11.23 -1.69
C THR A 75 1.74 11.32 -0.48
N TRP A 76 2.81 10.51 -0.44
CA TRP A 76 3.80 10.52 0.64
C TRP A 76 4.52 11.87 0.76
N THR A 77 4.86 12.48 -0.38
CA THR A 77 5.47 13.82 -0.42
C THR A 77 4.53 14.88 0.18
N LEU A 78 3.26 14.88 -0.21
CA LEU A 78 2.27 15.84 0.26
C LEU A 78 1.94 15.66 1.75
N ASN A 79 1.90 14.41 2.21
CA ASN A 79 1.69 14.07 3.61
C ASN A 79 2.87 14.52 4.49
N TRP A 80 4.11 14.34 4.02
CA TRP A 80 5.29 14.84 4.72
C TRP A 80 5.28 16.37 4.86
N ARG A 81 4.99 17.09 3.77
CA ARG A 81 4.89 18.57 3.81
C ARG A 81 3.84 19.03 4.82
N TYR A 82 2.74 18.29 4.93
CA TYR A 82 1.72 18.53 5.93
C TYR A 82 2.19 18.27 7.36
N HIS A 83 2.90 17.16 7.61
CA HIS A 83 3.48 16.93 8.93
C HIS A 83 4.48 18.01 9.33
N MET A 84 5.28 18.50 8.37
CA MET A 84 6.22 19.60 8.63
C MET A 84 5.54 20.94 8.93
N SER A 85 4.33 21.19 8.41
CA SER A 85 3.55 22.39 8.75
C SER A 85 2.76 22.23 10.06
N ALA A 86 2.33 21.02 10.37
CA ALA A 86 1.49 20.75 11.54
C ALA A 86 2.29 20.48 12.84
N LEU A 87 3.55 20.03 12.74
CA LEU A 87 4.41 19.81 13.89
C LEU A 87 5.12 21.11 14.30
N PRO A 88 5.14 21.46 15.60
CA PRO A 88 5.94 22.56 16.12
C PRO A 88 7.44 22.42 15.79
N PRO A 89 8.17 23.54 15.59
CA PRO A 89 9.60 23.50 15.25
C PRO A 89 10.49 22.79 16.27
N ASP A 90 10.12 22.86 17.55
CA ASP A 90 10.78 22.26 18.71
C ASP A 90 10.55 20.75 18.85
N GLU A 91 9.58 20.18 18.12
CA GLU A 91 9.32 18.73 18.07
C GLU A 91 10.26 18.02 17.08
N ALA A 92 11.58 18.24 17.23
CA ALA A 92 12.61 17.76 16.31
C ALA A 92 12.56 16.24 16.07
N VAL A 93 12.28 15.45 17.11
CA VAL A 93 12.19 13.99 17.03
C VAL A 93 11.05 13.55 16.12
N TYR A 94 9.84 14.09 16.30
CA TYR A 94 8.69 13.71 15.46
C TYR A 94 8.81 14.24 14.04
N ARG A 95 9.49 15.38 13.84
CA ARG A 95 9.83 15.87 12.51
C ARG A 95 10.80 14.92 11.79
N ALA A 96 11.81 14.42 12.51
CA ALA A 96 12.72 13.40 11.98
C ALA A 96 11.98 12.08 11.67
N ILE A 97 11.12 11.59 12.57
CA ILE A 97 10.29 10.40 12.32
C ILE A 97 9.43 10.59 11.07
N SER A 98 8.80 11.76 10.91
CA SER A 98 8.01 12.04 9.71
C SER A 98 8.85 12.08 8.43
N PHE A 99 10.10 12.54 8.51
CA PHE A 99 11.01 12.51 7.37
C PHE A 99 11.44 11.08 7.02
N VAL A 100 11.72 10.23 8.01
CA VAL A 100 11.99 8.81 7.77
C VAL A 100 10.77 8.11 7.18
N ALA A 101 9.56 8.39 7.68
CA ALA A 101 8.31 7.85 7.12
C ALA A 101 8.14 8.24 5.65
N PHE A 102 8.44 9.50 5.31
CA PHE A 102 8.45 10.01 3.94
C PHE A 102 9.43 9.26 3.04
N ILE A 103 10.69 9.15 3.46
CA ILE A 103 11.71 8.45 2.70
C ILE A 103 11.32 6.99 2.52
N ALA A 104 10.87 6.32 3.58
CA ALA A 104 10.40 4.93 3.51
C ALA A 104 9.24 4.76 2.51
N GLY A 105 8.23 5.63 2.58
CA GLY A 105 7.07 5.58 1.68
C GLY A 105 7.43 5.86 0.22
N VAL A 106 8.26 6.87 -0.06
CA VAL A 106 8.73 7.14 -1.43
C VAL A 106 9.59 5.98 -1.94
N MET A 107 10.51 5.47 -1.12
CA MET A 107 11.40 4.39 -1.51
C MET A 107 10.69 3.04 -1.64
N ALA A 108 9.54 2.81 -0.99
CA ALA A 108 8.74 1.61 -1.20
C ALA A 108 8.24 1.51 -2.65
N ASN A 109 7.83 2.63 -3.24
CA ASN A 109 7.09 2.69 -4.49
C ASN A 109 7.80 2.14 -5.73
N PRO A 110 9.13 2.25 -5.91
CA PRO A 110 9.87 1.52 -6.93
C PRO A 110 9.68 -0.01 -6.91
N GLY A 111 9.36 -0.61 -5.75
CA GLY A 111 9.10 -2.04 -5.67
C GLY A 111 7.87 -2.48 -6.48
N LEU A 112 6.87 -1.61 -6.64
CA LEU A 112 5.65 -1.89 -7.39
C LEU A 112 5.88 -2.11 -8.89
N PRO A 113 6.54 -1.21 -9.66
CA PRO A 113 6.87 -1.50 -11.06
C PRO A 113 7.86 -2.66 -11.17
N ILE A 114 8.84 -2.79 -10.27
CA ILE A 114 9.80 -3.92 -10.31
C ILE A 114 9.03 -5.24 -10.24
N LEU A 115 8.17 -5.45 -9.24
CA LEU A 115 7.41 -6.70 -9.15
C LEU A 115 6.40 -6.87 -10.30
N ALA A 116 5.94 -5.78 -10.91
CA ALA A 116 4.98 -5.87 -12.01
C ALA A 116 5.60 -6.24 -13.35
N TYR A 117 6.75 -5.65 -13.69
CA TYR A 117 7.43 -5.92 -14.96
C TYR A 117 8.23 -7.22 -14.96
N PHE A 118 8.83 -7.59 -13.81
CA PHE A 118 9.53 -8.85 -13.65
C PHE A 118 8.55 -9.91 -13.18
N ASP A 119 8.04 -10.72 -14.12
CA ASP A 119 7.00 -11.71 -13.84
C ASP A 119 7.49 -12.89 -12.99
N THR A 120 6.55 -13.59 -12.35
CA THR A 120 6.82 -14.70 -11.42
C THR A 120 7.41 -15.94 -12.11
N SER A 121 7.35 -16.03 -13.43
CA SER A 121 7.77 -17.21 -14.18
C SER A 121 9.22 -17.11 -14.67
N LYS A 122 9.59 -15.99 -15.30
CA LYS A 122 10.92 -15.78 -15.89
C LYS A 122 11.87 -15.09 -14.93
N HIS A 123 11.36 -14.19 -14.10
CA HIS A 123 12.17 -13.32 -13.24
C HIS A 123 11.78 -13.40 -11.76
N SER A 124 11.35 -14.59 -11.30
CA SER A 124 10.87 -14.86 -9.93
C SER A 124 11.69 -14.24 -8.80
N LYS A 125 13.04 -14.22 -8.90
CA LYS A 125 13.90 -13.62 -7.87
C LYS A 125 13.77 -12.10 -7.81
N LEU A 126 13.78 -11.42 -8.96
CA LEU A 126 13.60 -9.97 -9.04
C LEU A 126 12.17 -9.58 -8.66
N HIS A 127 11.19 -10.39 -9.07
CA HIS A 127 9.81 -10.25 -8.64
C HIS A 127 9.68 -10.26 -7.11
N ALA A 128 10.22 -11.30 -6.47
CA ALA A 128 10.17 -11.47 -5.02
C ALA A 128 10.90 -10.32 -4.31
N ALA A 129 12.08 -9.93 -4.79
CA ALA A 129 12.83 -8.80 -4.23
C ALA A 129 12.04 -7.48 -4.33
N GLY A 130 11.34 -7.22 -5.44
CA GLY A 130 10.49 -6.04 -5.59
C GLY A 130 9.29 -6.05 -4.62
N ALA A 131 8.65 -7.20 -4.44
CA ALA A 131 7.56 -7.37 -3.49
C ALA A 131 8.03 -7.20 -2.04
N GLU A 132 9.13 -7.85 -1.65
CA GLU A 132 9.77 -7.68 -0.34
C GLU A 132 10.10 -6.21 -0.09
N TRP A 133 10.80 -5.58 -1.03
CA TRP A 133 11.17 -4.19 -0.93
C TRP A 133 9.96 -3.27 -0.67
N PHE A 134 8.90 -3.40 -1.48
CA PHE A 134 7.69 -2.60 -1.31
C PHE A 134 7.06 -2.84 0.07
N PHE A 135 6.76 -4.09 0.43
CA PHE A 135 6.01 -4.37 1.66
C PHE A 135 6.77 -4.02 2.94
N TYR A 136 8.08 -4.30 3.02
CA TYR A 136 8.87 -3.93 4.20
C TYR A 136 8.99 -2.42 4.36
N MET A 137 9.30 -1.69 3.28
CA MET A 137 9.43 -0.23 3.33
C MET A 137 8.10 0.45 3.60
N GLU A 138 7.02 -0.01 2.97
CA GLU A 138 5.67 0.53 3.21
C GLU A 138 5.23 0.28 4.65
N THR A 139 5.54 -0.90 5.22
CA THR A 139 5.26 -1.22 6.64
C THR A 139 5.90 -0.21 7.58
N ILE A 140 7.17 0.13 7.35
CA ILE A 140 7.89 1.15 8.13
C ILE A 140 7.20 2.51 7.93
N ALA A 141 6.89 2.87 6.68
CA ALA A 141 6.27 4.16 6.36
C ALA A 141 4.94 4.35 7.09
N VAL A 142 4.02 3.38 7.00
CA VAL A 142 2.69 3.48 7.64
C VAL A 142 2.76 3.43 9.16
N LEU A 143 3.69 2.66 9.74
CA LEU A 143 3.91 2.64 11.19
C LEU A 143 4.35 4.02 11.69
N LEU A 144 5.42 4.57 11.10
CA LEU A 144 5.97 5.86 11.51
C LEU A 144 4.98 7.01 11.26
N ASN A 145 4.24 6.95 10.15
CA ASN A 145 3.17 7.91 9.85
C ASN A 145 2.04 7.90 10.91
N THR A 146 1.67 6.71 11.37
CA THR A 146 0.66 6.52 12.43
C THR A 146 1.16 7.08 13.77
N ILE A 147 2.45 6.89 14.10
CA ILE A 147 3.08 7.47 15.30
C ILE A 147 3.02 9.00 15.27
N VAL A 148 3.37 9.62 14.13
CA VAL A 148 3.31 11.09 14.00
C VAL A 148 1.87 11.60 14.11
N SER A 149 0.91 10.90 13.50
CA SER A 149 -0.50 11.25 13.58
C SER A 149 -1.06 11.13 15.00
N TYR A 150 -0.60 10.14 15.78
CA TYR A 150 -0.90 10.00 17.20
C TYR A 150 -0.38 11.19 18.02
N LYS A 151 0.86 11.63 17.77
CA LYS A 151 1.43 12.83 18.41
C LYS A 151 0.61 14.08 18.10
N LEU A 152 0.24 14.29 16.84
CA LEU A 152 -0.60 15.42 16.42
C LEU A 152 -1.97 15.40 17.12
N TYR A 153 -2.59 14.23 17.26
CA TYR A 153 -3.82 14.07 18.04
C TYR A 153 -3.64 14.39 19.53
N LYS A 154 -2.56 13.90 20.16
CA LYS A 154 -2.27 14.13 21.58
C LYS A 154 -2.05 15.62 21.89
N MET A 155 -1.29 16.33 21.06
CA MET A 155 -1.06 17.77 21.23
C MET A 155 -2.36 18.56 21.19
N LEU A 156 -3.23 18.27 20.22
CA LEU A 156 -4.52 18.96 20.10
C LEU A 156 -5.48 18.63 21.25
N THR A 157 -5.40 17.41 21.79
CA THR A 157 -6.19 17.01 22.97
C THR A 157 -5.70 17.73 24.23
N GLY A 158 -4.38 17.85 24.43
CA GLY A 158 -3.80 18.61 25.54
C GLY A 158 -4.20 20.09 25.48
N LEU A 159 -4.12 20.70 24.29
CA LEU A 159 -4.54 22.08 24.09
C LEU A 159 -6.03 22.30 24.38
N ARG A 160 -6.90 21.33 24.07
CA ARG A 160 -8.34 21.42 24.37
C ARG A 160 -8.60 21.40 25.88
N MET A 161 -7.88 20.57 26.64
CA MET A 161 -8.01 20.53 28.10
C MET A 161 -7.57 21.85 28.73
N ASP A 162 -6.56 22.52 28.16
CA ASP A 162 -6.10 23.84 28.61
C ASP A 162 -7.06 24.98 28.25
N LEU A 163 -7.90 24.80 27.22
CA LEU A 163 -8.70 25.86 26.57
C LEU A 163 -10.21 25.62 26.72
N GLU A 164 -10.64 25.01 27.83
CA GLU A 164 -11.98 24.44 28.02
C GLU A 164 -13.18 25.43 27.94
N ASN A 165 -13.00 26.68 27.48
CA ASN A 165 -14.06 27.70 27.43
C ASN A 165 -14.23 28.55 26.16
N SER A 166 -13.54 28.35 25.02
CA SER A 166 -13.52 29.45 24.01
C SER A 166 -13.61 29.20 22.50
N CYS A 167 -13.67 27.98 21.92
CA CYS A 167 -13.73 27.91 20.44
C CYS A 167 -14.33 26.66 19.77
N SER A 168 -15.25 26.88 18.82
CA SER A 168 -15.93 25.84 18.01
C SER A 168 -15.02 25.18 16.96
N THR A 169 -13.98 25.87 16.49
CA THR A 169 -13.05 25.38 15.45
C THR A 169 -12.04 24.35 15.95
N VAL A 170 -11.69 24.37 17.24
CA VAL A 170 -10.81 23.35 17.85
C VAL A 170 -11.51 21.98 17.88
N GLY A 171 -12.83 21.97 18.11
CA GLY A 171 -13.64 20.76 18.11
C GLY A 171 -13.66 20.04 16.76
N SER A 172 -13.85 20.77 15.67
CA SER A 172 -13.87 20.20 14.31
C SER A 172 -12.50 19.67 13.88
N LYS A 173 -11.42 20.39 14.20
CA LYS A 173 -10.03 19.92 13.94
C LYS A 173 -9.72 18.64 14.72
N LEU A 174 -10.11 18.58 16.00
CA LEU A 174 -9.92 17.40 16.83
C LEU A 174 -10.69 16.19 16.32
N GLN A 175 -11.94 16.38 15.88
CA GLN A 175 -12.74 15.32 15.28
C GLN A 175 -12.10 14.76 14.01
N ARG A 176 -11.58 15.63 13.13
CA ARG A 176 -10.85 15.20 11.91
C ARG A 176 -9.59 14.41 12.26
N ARG A 177 -8.75 14.91 13.17
CA ARG A 177 -7.53 14.23 13.63
C ARG A 177 -7.82 12.87 14.27
N ARG A 178 -8.87 12.79 15.10
CA ARG A 178 -9.33 11.53 15.68
C ARG A 178 -9.77 10.54 14.60
N LYS A 179 -10.51 11.00 13.59
CA LYS A 179 -10.95 10.18 12.46
C LYS A 179 -9.75 9.63 11.68
N THR A 180 -8.81 10.49 11.28
CA THR A 180 -7.56 10.08 10.60
C THR A 180 -6.82 9.03 11.40
N LEU A 181 -6.57 9.29 12.69
CA LEU A 181 -5.85 8.36 13.56
C LEU A 181 -6.59 7.02 13.70
N THR A 182 -7.92 7.04 13.83
CA THR A 182 -8.73 5.81 13.94
C THR A 182 -8.60 4.96 12.68
N ILE A 183 -8.68 5.59 11.50
CA ILE A 183 -8.49 4.92 10.21
C ILE A 183 -7.08 4.32 10.15
N GLN A 184 -6.06 5.10 10.48
CA GLN A 184 -4.67 4.64 10.43
C GLN A 184 -4.41 3.47 11.37
N VAL A 185 -4.82 3.56 12.63
CA VAL A 185 -4.64 2.47 13.61
C VAL A 185 -5.37 1.22 13.16
N LEU A 186 -6.65 1.33 12.76
CA LEU A 186 -7.43 0.19 12.32
C LEU A 186 -6.78 -0.51 11.12
N PHE A 187 -6.49 0.23 10.04
CA PHE A 187 -5.95 -0.36 8.84
C PHE A 187 -4.48 -0.77 8.98
N PHE A 188 -3.68 -0.05 9.78
CA PHE A 188 -2.32 -0.46 10.10
C PHE A 188 -2.30 -1.79 10.88
N SER A 189 -3.16 -1.95 11.89
CA SER A 189 -3.21 -3.20 12.66
C SER A 189 -3.60 -4.39 11.78
N LEU A 190 -4.61 -4.22 10.92
CA LEU A 190 -5.03 -5.26 9.97
C LEU A 190 -3.94 -5.55 8.93
N PHE A 191 -3.34 -4.50 8.37
CA PHE A 191 -2.22 -4.59 7.43
C PHE A 191 -1.04 -5.32 8.06
N PHE A 192 -0.65 -4.99 9.30
CA PHE A 192 0.51 -5.57 9.95
C PHE A 192 0.32 -7.08 10.18
N VAL A 193 -0.86 -7.51 10.61
CA VAL A 193 -1.18 -8.95 10.73
C VAL A 193 -1.11 -9.64 9.36
N ALA A 194 -1.74 -9.06 8.33
CA ALA A 194 -1.69 -9.59 6.98
C ALA A 194 -0.26 -9.67 6.42
N PHE A 195 0.54 -8.63 6.66
CA PHE A 195 1.94 -8.55 6.26
C PHE A 195 2.76 -9.67 6.90
N LEU A 196 2.62 -9.87 8.22
CA LEU A 196 3.30 -10.95 8.93
C LEU A 196 2.96 -12.32 8.34
N LEU A 197 1.68 -12.58 8.08
CA LEU A 197 1.20 -13.83 7.50
C LEU A 197 1.65 -14.04 6.04
N TYR A 198 1.73 -12.97 5.25
CA TYR A 198 2.13 -13.04 3.85
C TYR A 198 3.63 -13.24 3.69
N MET A 199 4.42 -12.43 4.40
CA MET A 199 5.85 -12.27 4.20
C MET A 199 6.66 -13.06 5.25
N PRO A 200 7.04 -12.54 6.43
CA PRO A 200 8.01 -13.21 7.29
C PRO A 200 7.55 -14.59 7.80
N ILE A 201 6.28 -14.74 8.19
CA ILE A 201 5.77 -16.03 8.66
C ILE A 201 5.48 -16.91 7.43
N GLY A 202 4.76 -16.36 6.45
CA GLY A 202 4.35 -17.08 5.25
C GLY A 202 5.51 -17.69 4.49
N THR A 203 6.59 -16.94 4.26
CA THR A 203 7.78 -17.44 3.56
C THR A 203 8.57 -18.43 4.40
N ALA A 204 8.65 -18.25 5.72
CA ALA A 204 9.37 -19.16 6.61
C ALA A 204 8.71 -20.54 6.73
N VAL A 205 7.37 -20.59 6.68
CA VAL A 205 6.60 -21.85 6.76
C VAL A 205 6.25 -22.42 5.39
N ALA A 206 6.46 -21.67 4.30
CA ALA A 206 6.17 -22.12 2.96
C ALA A 206 7.10 -23.28 2.57
N PRO A 207 6.56 -24.44 2.17
CA PRO A 207 7.36 -25.51 1.59
C PRO A 207 7.99 -25.05 0.27
N LYS A 208 9.00 -25.79 -0.20
CA LYS A 208 9.63 -25.50 -1.50
C LYS A 208 8.55 -25.50 -2.60
N PRO A 209 8.49 -24.44 -3.43
CA PRO A 209 7.45 -24.33 -4.45
C PRO A 209 7.63 -25.40 -5.52
N PHE A 210 6.54 -26.08 -5.85
CA PHE A 210 6.50 -27.07 -6.92
C PHE A 210 6.25 -26.37 -8.27
N ARG A 211 6.78 -26.97 -9.33
CA ARG A 211 6.52 -26.54 -10.71
C ARG A 211 5.58 -27.54 -11.36
N LEU A 212 4.67 -27.04 -12.18
CA LEU A 212 3.82 -27.88 -13.00
C LEU A 212 4.68 -28.57 -14.08
N SER A 213 4.56 -29.88 -14.23
CA SER A 213 5.27 -30.59 -15.31
C SER A 213 4.71 -30.21 -16.68
N ILE A 214 5.46 -30.45 -17.75
CA ILE A 214 4.97 -30.19 -19.12
C ILE A 214 3.75 -31.09 -19.41
N ASP A 215 3.82 -32.36 -19.03
CA ASP A 215 2.74 -33.33 -19.25
C ASP A 215 1.49 -32.92 -18.45
N ASP A 216 1.62 -32.62 -17.14
CA ASP A 216 0.49 -32.16 -16.32
C ASP A 216 -0.12 -30.84 -16.83
N CYS A 217 0.72 -29.97 -17.41
CA CYS A 217 0.27 -28.71 -18.01
C CYS A 217 -0.60 -28.96 -19.26
N ILE A 218 -0.19 -29.92 -20.10
CA ILE A 218 -0.95 -30.32 -21.30
C ILE A 218 -2.24 -31.04 -20.89
N ASP A 219 -2.17 -31.94 -19.90
CA ASP A 219 -3.33 -32.69 -19.38
C ASP A 219 -4.40 -31.76 -18.76
N LYS A 220 -3.96 -30.61 -18.23
CA LYS A 220 -4.87 -29.54 -17.76
C LYS A 220 -5.49 -28.71 -18.88
N GLY A 221 -5.19 -29.02 -20.15
CA GLY A 221 -5.74 -28.34 -21.32
C GLY A 221 -5.18 -26.94 -21.56
N LEU A 222 -3.99 -26.62 -21.05
CA LEU A 222 -3.39 -25.29 -21.16
C LEU A 222 -2.72 -25.02 -22.52
N GLY A 223 -2.58 -26.06 -23.35
CA GLY A 223 -2.08 -25.98 -24.73
C GLY A 223 -0.61 -26.37 -24.86
N GLU A 224 -0.32 -27.18 -25.88
CA GLU A 224 1.03 -27.75 -26.11
C GLU A 224 2.10 -26.68 -26.33
N THR A 225 1.83 -25.68 -27.18
CA THR A 225 2.78 -24.58 -27.43
C THR A 225 3.01 -23.75 -26.17
N TYR A 226 1.96 -23.51 -25.40
CA TYR A 226 2.07 -22.74 -24.17
C TYR A 226 2.92 -23.47 -23.12
N CYS A 227 2.67 -24.76 -22.89
CA CYS A 227 3.42 -25.57 -21.93
C CYS A 227 4.85 -25.89 -22.41
N GLY A 228 5.00 -26.29 -23.66
CA GLY A 228 6.26 -26.80 -24.24
C GLY A 228 7.18 -25.73 -24.81
N VAL A 229 6.70 -24.49 -25.02
CA VAL A 229 7.52 -23.40 -25.55
C VAL A 229 7.42 -22.16 -24.66
N THR A 230 6.23 -21.60 -24.46
CA THR A 230 6.07 -20.32 -23.76
C THR A 230 6.47 -20.37 -22.29
N MET A 231 6.06 -21.43 -21.60
CA MET A 231 6.28 -21.63 -20.17
C MET A 231 7.33 -22.70 -19.89
N ARG A 232 8.15 -23.08 -20.87
CA ARG A 232 9.14 -24.14 -20.67
C ARG A 232 10.27 -23.65 -19.75
N LEU A 233 10.53 -24.40 -18.67
CA LEU A 233 11.70 -24.19 -17.82
C LEU A 233 12.85 -25.13 -18.20
N ASN A 234 12.55 -26.41 -18.43
CA ASN A 234 13.52 -27.42 -18.85
C ASN A 234 12.82 -28.51 -19.69
N SER A 235 13.36 -29.72 -19.79
CA SER A 235 12.77 -30.82 -20.58
C SER A 235 11.52 -31.44 -19.98
N THR A 236 11.26 -31.27 -18.68
CA THR A 236 10.14 -31.94 -17.96
C THR A 236 9.23 -30.97 -17.22
N SER A 237 9.70 -29.77 -16.92
CA SER A 237 9.03 -28.80 -16.05
C SER A 237 8.74 -27.48 -16.76
N THR A 238 7.65 -26.86 -16.36
CA THR A 238 7.30 -25.49 -16.74
C THR A 238 7.79 -24.46 -15.72
N THR A 239 7.72 -23.18 -16.06
CA THR A 239 7.88 -22.04 -15.16
C THR A 239 6.61 -21.77 -14.35
N LEU A 240 5.53 -22.52 -14.55
CA LEU A 240 4.29 -22.37 -13.80
C LEU A 240 4.44 -23.00 -12.41
N TYR A 241 3.99 -22.29 -11.38
CA TYR A 241 3.89 -22.85 -10.04
C TYR A 241 2.69 -23.80 -9.94
N ASP A 242 2.81 -24.81 -9.07
CA ASP A 242 1.72 -25.71 -8.70
C ASP A 242 1.62 -25.77 -7.17
N ASP A 243 0.65 -25.05 -6.62
CA ASP A 243 0.44 -24.95 -5.18
C ASP A 243 -0.59 -25.97 -4.67
N VAL A 244 -1.09 -26.90 -5.50
CA VAL A 244 -2.15 -27.84 -5.10
C VAL A 244 -1.70 -28.73 -3.93
N LYS A 245 -0.44 -29.17 -3.92
CA LYS A 245 0.12 -30.00 -2.83
C LYS A 245 0.34 -29.21 -1.53
N THR A 246 0.40 -27.89 -1.63
CA THR A 246 0.73 -26.98 -0.52
C THR A 246 -0.40 -25.98 -0.30
N TYR A 247 -1.61 -26.37 -0.72
CA TYR A 247 -2.75 -25.48 -0.91
C TYR A 247 -3.05 -24.65 0.33
N GLY A 248 -3.10 -25.26 1.52
CA GLY A 248 -3.42 -24.53 2.76
C GLY A 248 -2.49 -23.34 3.02
N THR A 249 -1.17 -23.57 2.95
CA THR A 249 -0.16 -22.53 3.19
C THR A 249 -0.13 -21.50 2.06
N SER A 250 -0.17 -21.95 0.80
CA SER A 250 -0.14 -21.03 -0.35
C SER A 250 -1.41 -20.18 -0.43
N GLN A 251 -2.58 -20.76 -0.15
CA GLN A 251 -3.87 -20.05 -0.12
C GLN A 251 -3.95 -19.03 1.02
N MET A 252 -3.43 -19.37 2.20
CA MET A 252 -3.30 -18.43 3.32
C MET A 252 -2.43 -17.23 2.92
N ARG A 253 -1.28 -17.46 2.29
CA ARG A 253 -0.37 -16.39 1.84
C ARG A 253 -0.99 -15.51 0.77
N ALA A 254 -1.69 -16.10 -0.21
CA ALA A 254 -2.37 -15.34 -1.26
C ALA A 254 -3.52 -14.49 -0.69
N ALA A 255 -4.28 -15.03 0.27
CA ALA A 255 -5.31 -14.27 0.99
C ALA A 255 -4.70 -13.15 1.84
N ALA A 256 -3.57 -13.40 2.50
CA ALA A 256 -2.85 -12.39 3.27
C ALA A 256 -2.29 -11.28 2.36
N GLN A 257 -1.77 -11.60 1.16
CA GLN A 257 -1.37 -10.60 0.16
C GLN A 257 -2.55 -9.71 -0.24
N LEU A 258 -3.71 -10.29 -0.53
CA LEU A 258 -4.93 -9.53 -0.81
C LEU A 258 -5.30 -8.61 0.35
N ALA A 259 -5.28 -9.15 1.58
CA ALA A 259 -5.58 -8.37 2.77
C ALA A 259 -4.60 -7.20 2.93
N CYS A 260 -3.30 -7.37 2.66
CA CYS A 260 -2.34 -6.27 2.65
C CYS A 260 -2.74 -5.17 1.65
N ILE A 261 -3.13 -5.54 0.43
CA ILE A 261 -3.53 -4.57 -0.60
C ILE A 261 -4.79 -3.80 -0.16
N LEU A 262 -5.83 -4.51 0.29
CA LEU A 262 -7.10 -3.89 0.70
C LEU A 262 -6.93 -3.01 1.95
N THR A 263 -6.09 -3.41 2.88
CA THR A 263 -5.80 -2.63 4.09
C THR A 263 -4.97 -1.40 3.78
N LEU A 264 -4.03 -1.45 2.83
CA LEU A 264 -3.32 -0.25 2.34
C LEU A 264 -4.26 0.71 1.59
N VAL A 265 -5.18 0.18 0.78
CA VAL A 265 -6.25 1.00 0.17
C VAL A 265 -7.06 1.71 1.26
N GLY A 266 -7.48 0.98 2.29
CA GLY A 266 -8.16 1.55 3.45
C GLY A 266 -7.32 2.59 4.20
N TYR A 267 -6.04 2.30 4.44
CA TYR A 267 -5.10 3.23 5.07
C TYR A 267 -4.96 4.52 4.27
N SER A 268 -4.95 4.45 2.93
CA SER A 268 -4.83 5.62 2.08
C SER A 268 -5.97 6.63 2.26
N THR A 269 -7.14 6.18 2.70
CA THR A 269 -8.26 7.08 3.02
C THR A 269 -7.94 8.03 4.17
N SER A 270 -6.98 7.68 5.03
CA SER A 270 -6.50 8.57 6.10
C SER A 270 -5.77 9.81 5.56
N PHE A 271 -5.13 9.72 4.39
CA PHE A 271 -4.51 10.88 3.76
C PHE A 271 -5.58 11.89 3.34
N ILE A 272 -6.75 11.43 2.91
CA ILE A 272 -7.86 12.30 2.51
C ILE A 272 -8.47 13.02 3.71
N THR A 273 -8.50 12.38 4.88
CA THR A 273 -9.09 12.94 6.10
C THR A 273 -8.16 13.87 6.87
N ASN A 274 -6.91 14.03 6.42
CA ASN A 274 -5.99 15.02 6.98
C ASN A 274 -6.57 16.43 6.88
N ASP A 275 -6.40 17.19 7.96
CA ASP A 275 -6.83 18.57 8.03
C ASP A 275 -5.80 19.46 7.33
N TYR A 276 -5.88 19.53 6.00
CA TYR A 276 -4.98 20.29 5.13
C TYR A 276 -5.26 21.79 5.06
N ASP A 277 -6.27 22.25 5.81
CA ASP A 277 -6.75 23.63 5.80
C ASP A 277 -5.87 24.51 6.69
N ASP A 278 -4.75 24.98 6.12
CA ASP A 278 -3.81 25.92 6.74
C ASP A 278 -4.34 27.38 6.74
N SER A 279 -5.57 27.62 6.24
CA SER A 279 -6.22 28.95 6.30
C SER A 279 -6.47 29.44 7.72
N ILE A 280 -6.36 28.55 8.71
CA ILE A 280 -6.34 28.86 10.14
C ILE A 280 -5.06 28.30 10.76
N GLY A 281 -3.92 28.63 10.14
CA GLY A 281 -2.65 28.77 10.84
C GLY A 281 -2.67 30.08 11.64
N GLN A 282 -3.63 30.25 12.57
CA GLN A 282 -3.39 31.20 13.64
C GLN A 282 -2.26 30.63 14.47
N ILE A 283 -1.17 31.39 14.49
CA ILE A 283 -0.03 31.28 15.37
C ILE A 283 -0.56 31.05 16.79
N PHE A 284 -0.64 29.79 17.23
CA PHE A 284 -0.86 29.46 18.63
C PHE A 284 0.51 29.41 19.31
N THR A 285 1.20 30.55 19.32
CA THR A 285 2.30 30.77 20.25
C THR A 285 1.74 31.04 21.64
N PRO A 286 2.53 30.84 22.71
CA PRO A 286 2.15 31.28 24.05
C PRO A 286 1.72 32.75 24.12
N ASP A 287 2.18 33.59 23.17
CA ASP A 287 1.81 35.00 23.09
C ASP A 287 0.36 35.22 22.66
N ALA A 288 -0.22 34.32 21.85
CA ALA A 288 -1.65 34.34 21.53
C ALA A 288 -2.54 34.05 22.75
N LYS A 289 -1.97 33.41 23.78
CA LYS A 289 -2.61 33.18 25.09
C LYS A 289 -2.78 34.49 25.88
N ILE A 290 -1.91 35.48 25.67
CA ILE A 290 -1.97 36.79 26.36
C ILE A 290 -3.00 37.72 25.70
N ALA A 291 -3.15 37.66 24.37
CA ALA A 291 -4.07 38.52 23.63
C ALA A 291 -5.56 38.18 23.81
N VAL A 292 -5.90 36.99 24.30
CA VAL A 292 -7.29 36.57 24.57
C VAL A 292 -7.71 36.84 26.03
N LEU A 293 -6.75 37.19 26.90
CA LEU A 293 -6.96 37.45 28.33
C LEU A 293 -6.83 38.95 28.70
N GLN A 294 -6.69 39.83 27.71
CA GLN A 294 -6.81 41.29 27.86
C GLN A 294 -8.09 41.77 27.17
#